data_AF-A0A060X1R6-F1
#
_entry.id   AF-A0A060X1R6-F1
#
_cell.length_a   1.000
_cell.length_b   1.000
_cell.length_c   1.000
_cell.angle_alpha   90.00
_cell.angle_beta   90.00
_cell.angle_gamma   90.00
#
_symmetry.space_group_name_H-M   'P 1'
#
loop_
_entity.id
_entity.type
_entity.pdbx_description
1 polymer ?
#
loop_
_entity_poly.entity_id
_entity_poly.type
_entity_poly.pdbx_seq_one_letter_code
_entity_poly.pdbx_strand_id
1 'polypeptide(L)'
;MERLKLVPLSQDSVEERVAAFRNFSDEVRHNLSEVLLATMNILFTQCKRLKGAAAGTPGRPQRSMEDRDSQLRSQARALITFAGIIPYRMAGDTNARLVQMEVLMN
;
A
#
# COMPACT_ATOMS: atom_id res chain seq x y z
N MET A 1 -4.76 9.22 -1.71
CA MET A 1 -4.98 8.09 -2.63
C MET A 1 -6.41 7.57 -2.62
N GLU A 2 -7.08 7.43 -1.47
CA GLU A 2 -8.44 6.85 -1.38
C GLU A 2 -9.49 7.47 -2.33
N ARG A 3 -9.45 8.79 -2.54
CA ARG A 3 -10.42 9.47 -3.42
C ARG A 3 -10.26 9.16 -4.91
N LEU A 4 -9.06 8.77 -5.33
CA LEU A 4 -8.75 8.52 -6.75
C LEU A 4 -9.14 7.10 -7.19
N LYS A 5 -9.35 6.17 -6.23
CA LYS A 5 -9.73 4.77 -6.50
C LYS A 5 -8.83 4.05 -7.52
N LEU A 6 -7.57 4.46 -7.63
CA LEU A 6 -6.58 3.89 -8.57
C LEU A 6 -5.94 2.61 -8.03
N VAL A 7 -5.79 2.50 -6.71
CA VAL A 7 -5.14 1.38 -6.03
C VAL A 7 -6.03 0.87 -4.88
N PRO A 8 -6.00 -0.44 -4.57
CA PRO A 8 -6.76 -0.97 -3.46
C PRO A 8 -6.10 -0.65 -2.12
N LEU A 9 -6.93 -0.28 -1.14
CA LEU A 9 -6.50 -0.03 0.25
C LEU A 9 -7.24 -0.95 1.23
N SER A 10 -7.87 -2.00 0.70
CA SER A 10 -8.41 -3.14 1.43
C SER A 10 -8.36 -4.35 0.52
N GLN A 11 -8.26 -5.55 1.10
CA GLN A 11 -8.27 -6.81 0.34
C GLN A 11 -9.55 -6.94 -0.49
N ASP A 12 -10.69 -6.59 0.09
CA ASP A 12 -12.01 -6.68 -0.56
C ASP A 12 -12.12 -5.80 -1.83
N SER A 13 -11.28 -4.76 -1.94
CA SER A 13 -11.26 -3.88 -3.11
C SER A 13 -10.32 -4.34 -4.23
N VAL A 14 -9.51 -5.38 -4.03
CA VAL A 14 -8.48 -5.78 -5.00
C VAL A 14 -9.11 -6.18 -6.33
N GLU A 15 -10.10 -7.07 -6.32
CA GLU A 15 -10.75 -7.56 -7.55
C GLU A 15 -11.43 -6.42 -8.33
N GLU A 16 -12.15 -5.54 -7.63
CA GLU A 16 -12.78 -4.35 -8.21
C GLU A 16 -11.76 -3.45 -8.92
N ARG A 17 -10.59 -3.25 -8.31
CA ARG A 17 -9.51 -2.40 -8.87
C ARG A 17 -8.81 -3.10 -10.03
N VAL A 18 -8.64 -4.42 -10.02
CA VAL A 18 -8.12 -5.19 -11.17
C VAL A 18 -9.06 -5.09 -12.37
N ALA A 19 -10.37 -5.18 -12.14
CA ALA A 19 -11.36 -4.99 -13.21
C ALA A 19 -11.31 -3.57 -13.77
N ALA A 20 -11.26 -2.55 -12.89
CA ALA A 20 -11.16 -1.15 -13.29
C ALA A 20 -9.87 -0.84 -14.08
N PHE A 21 -8.74 -1.47 -13.71
CA PHE A 21 -7.45 -1.29 -14.37
C PHE A 21 -7.51 -1.52 -15.89
N ARG A 22 -8.31 -2.49 -16.34
CA ARG A 22 -8.47 -2.80 -17.77
C ARG A 22 -9.11 -1.66 -18.57
N ASN A 23 -9.85 -0.79 -17.89
CA ASN A 23 -10.56 0.34 -18.50
C ASN A 23 -9.76 1.66 -18.40
N PHE A 24 -8.59 1.65 -17.77
CA PHE A 24 -7.73 2.82 -17.72
C PHE A 24 -7.02 3.07 -19.05
N SER A 25 -6.89 4.35 -19.41
CA SER A 25 -6.11 4.76 -20.56
C SER A 25 -4.63 4.40 -20.37
N ASP A 26 -3.88 4.33 -21.47
CA ASP A 26 -2.46 3.96 -21.42
C ASP A 26 -1.64 4.93 -20.56
N GLU A 27 -1.98 6.21 -20.56
CA GLU A 27 -1.32 7.23 -19.75
C GLU A 27 -1.48 6.94 -18.26
N VAL A 28 -2.67 6.52 -17.82
CA VAL A 28 -2.93 6.17 -16.41
C VAL A 28 -2.20 4.87 -16.06
N ARG A 29 -2.24 3.86 -16.94
CA ARG A 29 -1.57 2.57 -16.70
C ARG A 29 -0.05 2.74 -16.62
N HIS A 30 0.53 3.60 -17.44
CA HIS A 30 1.98 3.88 -17.44
C HIS A 30 2.47 4.52 -16.14
N ASN A 31 1.65 5.34 -15.50
CA ASN A 31 1.99 6.00 -14.24
C ASN A 31 1.69 5.13 -13.00
N LEU A 32 1.05 3.96 -13.15
CA LEU A 32 0.56 3.18 -12.02
C LEU A 32 1.68 2.63 -11.13
N SER A 33 2.83 2.26 -11.70
CA SER A 33 3.98 1.77 -10.93
C SER A 33 4.48 2.82 -9.92
N GLU A 34 4.64 4.07 -10.35
CA GLU A 34 5.04 5.18 -9.47
C GLU A 34 3.98 5.49 -8.42
N VAL A 35 2.69 5.43 -8.79
CA VAL A 35 1.56 5.60 -7.86
C VAL A 35 1.56 4.53 -6.77
N LEU A 36 1.80 3.27 -7.13
CA LEU A 36 1.90 2.16 -6.18
C LEU A 36 3.08 2.33 -5.22
N LEU A 37 4.25 2.66 -5.76
CA LEU A 37 5.45 2.93 -4.96
C LEU A 37 5.25 4.10 -4.01
N ALA A 38 4.71 5.22 -4.49
CA ALA A 38 4.41 6.38 -3.65
C ALA A 38 3.43 6.02 -2.53
N THR A 39 2.38 5.25 -2.84
CA THR A 39 1.40 4.78 -1.84
C THR A 39 2.07 3.91 -0.78
N MET A 40 2.85 2.92 -1.21
CA MET A 40 3.57 2.02 -0.30
C MET A 40 4.55 2.78 0.59
N ASN A 41 5.27 3.76 0.05
CA ASN A 41 6.23 4.57 0.79
C ASN A 41 5.54 5.44 1.86
N ILE A 42 4.33 5.93 1.58
CA ILE A 42 3.49 6.63 2.57
C ILE A 42 3.09 5.68 3.69
N LEU A 43 2.62 4.47 3.38
CA LEU A 43 2.23 3.47 4.39
C LEU A 43 3.43 3.07 5.27
N PHE A 44 4.58 2.81 4.64
CA PHE A 44 5.83 2.50 5.33
C PHE A 44 6.26 3.62 6.28
N THR A 45 6.24 4.87 5.81
CA THR A 45 6.58 6.04 6.63
C THR A 45 5.62 6.19 7.82
N GLN A 46 4.33 5.94 7.62
CA GLN A 46 3.34 5.98 8.71
C GLN A 46 3.59 4.89 9.75
N CYS A 47 3.88 3.65 9.32
CA CYS A 47 4.22 2.54 10.22
C CYS A 47 5.49 2.85 11.04
N LYS A 48 6.55 3.35 10.39
CA LYS A 48 7.79 3.76 11.08
C LYS A 48 7.52 4.87 12.12
N ARG A 49 6.68 5.85 11.79
CA ARG A 49 6.28 6.92 12.73
C ARG A 49 5.47 6.40 13.90
N LEU A 50 4.56 5.44 13.68
CA LEU A 50 3.78 4.79 14.74
C LEU A 50 4.70 4.05 15.73
N LYS A 51 5.65 3.25 15.22
CA LYS A 51 6.66 2.54 16.01
C LYS A 51 7.56 3.50 16.80
N GLY A 52 8.02 4.60 16.17
CA GLY A 52 8.85 5.61 16.84
C GLY A 52 8.11 6.47 17.88
N ALA A 53 6.82 6.75 17.67
CA ALA A 53 6.02 7.56 18.59
C ALA A 53 5.61 6.80 19.86
N ALA A 54 5.50 5.47 19.80
CA ALA A 54 5.19 4.63 20.96
C ALA A 54 6.29 4.69 22.04
N ALA A 55 7.54 4.99 21.68
CA ALA A 55 8.67 5.06 22.61
C ALA A 55 8.74 6.35 23.46
N GLY A 56 7.95 7.39 23.15
CA GLY A 56 8.17 8.74 23.73
C GLY A 56 6.99 9.43 24.39
N THR A 57 5.78 8.85 24.38
CA THR A 57 4.58 9.54 24.90
C THR A 57 3.86 8.71 25.97
N PRO A 58 4.01 9.04 27.27
CA PRO A 58 3.26 8.38 28.34
C PRO A 58 1.77 8.70 28.22
N GLY A 59 0.90 7.68 28.34
CA GLY A 59 -0.57 7.85 28.43
C GLY A 59 -1.37 7.71 27.12
N ARG A 60 -0.73 7.32 26.00
CA ARG A 60 -1.46 7.08 24.74
C ARG A 60 -2.13 5.69 24.73
N PRO A 61 -3.39 5.55 24.26
CA PRO A 61 -4.05 4.26 24.19
C PRO A 61 -3.32 3.32 23.21
N GLN A 62 -2.63 2.33 23.76
CA GLN A 62 -1.81 1.34 23.03
C GLN A 62 -2.61 0.56 21.99
N ARG A 63 -3.86 0.21 22.33
CA ARG A 63 -4.78 -0.53 21.45
C ARG A 63 -5.05 0.18 20.13
N SER A 64 -5.22 1.51 20.15
CA SER A 64 -5.43 2.31 18.93
C SER A 64 -4.18 2.41 18.04
N MET A 65 -2.98 2.20 18.59
CA MET A 65 -1.75 2.12 17.78
C MET A 65 -1.62 0.75 17.12
N GLU A 66 -1.93 -0.33 17.83
CA GLU A 66 -1.91 -1.71 17.30
C GLU A 66 -2.94 -1.90 16.18
N ASP A 67 -4.16 -1.37 16.35
CA ASP A 67 -5.21 -1.40 15.32
C ASP A 67 -4.76 -0.65 14.05
N ARG A 68 -4.12 0.51 14.22
CA ARG A 68 -3.58 1.31 13.10
C ARG A 68 -2.41 0.62 12.40
N ASP A 69 -1.49 0.01 13.15
CA ASP A 69 -0.39 -0.76 12.57
C ASP A 69 -0.92 -1.93 11.73
N SER A 70 -1.90 -2.66 12.29
CA SER A 70 -2.58 -3.77 11.61
C SER A 70 -3.28 -3.31 10.32
N GLN A 71 -3.93 -2.15 10.34
CA GLN A 71 -4.57 -1.55 9.17
C GLN A 71 -3.54 -1.19 8.08
N LEU A 72 -2.43 -0.55 8.43
CA LEU A 72 -1.37 -0.18 7.48
C LEU A 72 -0.75 -1.42 6.83
N ARG A 73 -0.51 -2.48 7.60
CA ARG A 73 -0.03 -3.76 7.07
C ARG A 73 -1.06 -4.42 6.14
N SER A 74 -2.35 -4.35 6.48
CA SER A 74 -3.42 -4.86 5.62
C SER A 74 -3.48 -4.12 4.27
N GLN A 75 -3.31 -2.81 4.30
CA GLN A 75 -3.21 -1.96 3.10
C GLN A 75 -2.00 -2.34 2.24
N ALA A 76 -0.82 -2.51 2.84
CA ALA A 76 0.39 -2.93 2.13
C ALA A 76 0.21 -4.27 1.41
N ARG A 77 -0.40 -5.26 2.08
CA ARG A 77 -0.76 -6.54 1.48
C ARG A 77 -1.69 -6.38 0.28
N ALA A 78 -2.69 -5.50 0.37
CA ALA A 78 -3.64 -5.29 -0.72
C ALA A 78 -2.94 -4.72 -1.98
N LEU A 79 -1.99 -3.82 -1.79
CA LEU A 79 -1.17 -3.27 -2.89
C LEU A 79 -0.30 -4.34 -3.54
N ILE A 80 0.33 -5.22 -2.76
CA ILE A 80 1.17 -6.31 -3.29
C ILE A 80 0.33 -7.33 -4.07
N THR A 81 -0.80 -7.77 -3.50
CA THR A 81 -1.73 -8.68 -4.18
C THR A 81 -2.19 -8.08 -5.51
N PHE A 82 -2.60 -6.81 -5.50
CA PHE A 82 -2.99 -6.10 -6.73
C PHE A 82 -1.86 -6.03 -7.76
N ALA A 83 -0.66 -5.65 -7.33
CA ALA A 83 0.53 -5.58 -8.18
C ALA A 83 0.92 -6.93 -8.80
N GLY A 84 0.65 -8.04 -8.10
CA GLY A 84 0.88 -9.39 -8.61
C GLY A 84 -0.19 -9.91 -9.58
N ILE A 85 -1.41 -9.37 -9.52
CA ILE A 85 -2.55 -9.82 -10.35
C ILE A 85 -2.66 -9.03 -11.65
N ILE A 86 -2.34 -7.74 -11.65
CA ILE A 86 -2.53 -6.92 -12.87
C ILE A 86 -1.66 -7.44 -14.02
N PRO A 87 -2.23 -7.64 -15.23
CA PRO A 87 -1.51 -8.15 -16.40
C PRO A 87 -0.70 -7.03 -17.06
N TYR A 88 0.14 -6.36 -16.27
CA TYR A 88 0.95 -5.24 -16.69
C TYR A 88 2.36 -5.48 -16.15
N ARG A 89 3.33 -5.56 -17.06
CA ARG A 89 4.74 -5.56 -16.67
C ARG A 89 5.08 -4.18 -16.15
N MET A 90 4.85 -3.98 -14.86
CA MET A 90 5.42 -2.85 -14.13
C MET A 90 6.93 -2.86 -14.32
N ALA A 91 7.56 -1.67 -14.25
CA ALA A 91 9.00 -1.54 -14.34
C ALA A 91 9.68 -2.61 -13.47
N GLY A 92 10.71 -3.28 -14.01
CA GLY A 92 11.13 -4.62 -13.60
C GLY A 92 11.45 -4.84 -12.12
N ASP A 93 11.60 -3.77 -11.34
CA ASP A 93 11.88 -3.77 -9.90
C ASP A 93 10.68 -3.37 -9.01
N THR A 94 9.54 -2.94 -9.56
CA THR A 94 8.41 -2.37 -8.78
C THR A 94 7.89 -3.37 -7.74
N ASN A 95 7.60 -4.61 -8.14
CA ASN A 95 7.12 -5.66 -7.25
C ASN A 95 8.16 -6.01 -6.17
N ALA A 96 9.44 -6.05 -6.54
CA ALA A 96 10.53 -6.31 -5.59
C ALA A 96 10.63 -5.21 -4.54
N ARG A 97 10.50 -3.93 -4.95
CA ARG A 97 10.52 -2.78 -4.03
C ARG A 97 9.29 -2.76 -3.11
N LEU A 98 8.10 -3.12 -3.63
CA LEU A 98 6.89 -3.27 -2.81
C LEU A 98 7.08 -4.33 -1.72
N VAL A 99 7.55 -5.53 -2.09
CA VAL A 99 7.81 -6.62 -1.14
C VAL A 99 8.90 -6.22 -0.14
N GLN A 100 9.97 -5.56 -0.58
CA GLN A 100 11.03 -5.10 0.32
C GLN A 100 10.48 -4.14 1.40
N MET A 101 9.62 -3.20 1.02
CA MET A 101 8.99 -2.29 1.98
C MET A 101 8.07 -3.01 2.97
N GLU A 102 7.28 -3.99 2.50
CA GLU A 102 6.44 -4.81 3.39
C GLU A 102 7.25 -5.61 4.39
N VAL A 103 8.35 -6.25 3.96
CA VAL A 103 9.23 -7.01 4.87
C VAL A 103 9.78 -6.11 5.97
N LEU A 104 10.13 -4.86 5.65
CA LEU A 104 10.60 -3.87 6.63
C LEU A 104 9.47 -3.36 7.57
N MET A 105 8.21 -3.60 7.23
CA MET A 105 7.08 -3.32 8.12
C MET A 105 6.87 -4.41 9.17
N ASN A 106 7.43 -5.62 8.99
CA ASN A 106 7.24 -6.72 9.93
C ASN A 106 7.83 -6.44 11.31
#